data_AF-A0A1G9FCU1-F1
#
_entry.id   AF-A0A1G9FCU1-F1
#
_cell.length_a   1.000
_cell.length_b   1.000
_cell.length_c   1.000
_cell.angle_alpha   90.00
_cell.angle_beta   90.00
_cell.angle_gamma   90.00
#
_symmetry.space_group_name_H-M   'P 1'
#
loop_
_entity.id
_entity.type
_entity.pdbx_description
1 polymer ?
#
loop_
_entity_poly.entity_id
_entity_poly.type
_entity_poly.pdbx_seq_one_letter_code
_entity_poly.pdbx_strand_id
1 'polypeptide(L)'
;MKLRNSFPLAAVAALLMASTAHAGQDADAARFSIMAPVQAAYDAYQVTASRAQNTMDSIEAELREPGLSAERRELLAVSLATLRAREAAALERLHAESALAQLKMADWNASR
;
A
#
# COMPACT_ATOMS: atom_id res chain seq x y z
N MET A 1 -17.89 53.58 -35.26
CA MET A 1 -17.15 52.77 -34.26
C MET A 1 -18.08 52.39 -33.12
N LYS A 2 -18.47 51.13 -32.99
CA LYS A 2 -19.12 50.57 -31.79
C LYS A 2 -18.55 49.17 -31.55
N LEU A 3 -17.39 49.09 -30.88
CA LEU A 3 -16.95 47.84 -30.27
C LEU A 3 -17.90 47.57 -29.09
N ARG A 4 -18.84 46.66 -29.27
CA ARG A 4 -19.66 46.14 -28.16
C ARG A 4 -18.77 45.21 -27.34
N ASN A 5 -18.30 45.73 -26.22
CA ASN A 5 -17.60 45.00 -25.17
C ASN A 5 -18.46 43.80 -24.74
N SER A 6 -18.13 42.62 -25.25
CA SER A 6 -18.90 41.38 -25.05
C SER A 6 -18.05 40.36 -24.31
N PHE A 7 -17.41 40.76 -23.21
CA PHE A 7 -16.71 39.83 -22.33
C PHE A 7 -16.97 40.25 -20.88
N PRO A 8 -17.78 39.47 -20.15
CA PRO A 8 -17.19 38.89 -18.94
C PRO A 8 -17.61 37.44 -18.65
N LEU A 9 -18.73 36.95 -19.17
CA LEU A 9 -19.31 35.66 -18.72
C LEU A 9 -18.51 34.44 -19.19
N ALA A 10 -18.04 34.41 -20.45
CA ALA A 10 -17.24 33.30 -20.97
C ALA A 10 -15.86 33.21 -20.30
N ALA A 11 -15.24 34.35 -20.00
CA ALA A 11 -13.95 34.39 -19.31
C ALA A 11 -14.07 33.96 -17.84
N VAL A 12 -15.16 34.35 -17.15
CA VAL A 12 -15.46 33.92 -15.78
C VAL A 12 -15.76 32.42 -15.74
N ALA A 13 -16.52 31.89 -16.69
CA ALA A 13 -16.78 30.44 -16.79
C ALA A 13 -15.50 29.64 -17.04
N ALA A 14 -14.62 30.10 -17.95
CA ALA A 14 -13.34 29.45 -18.20
C ALA A 14 -12.41 29.50 -16.98
N LEU A 15 -12.40 30.62 -16.23
CA LEU A 15 -11.62 30.76 -15.01
C LEU A 15 -12.13 29.86 -13.87
N LEU A 16 -13.46 29.74 -13.71
CA LEU A 16 -14.08 28.83 -12.76
C LEU A 16 -13.77 27.37 -13.09
N MET A 17 -13.89 26.98 -14.35
CA MET A 17 -13.60 25.61 -14.81
C MET A 17 -12.12 25.26 -14.66
N ALA A 18 -11.22 26.20 -14.96
CA ALA A 18 -9.78 26.03 -14.73
C ALA A 18 -9.44 25.89 -13.23
N SER A 19 -10.13 26.65 -12.38
CA SER A 19 -9.95 26.57 -10.92
C SER A 19 -10.44 25.24 -10.35
N THR A 20 -11.58 24.73 -10.84
CA THR A 20 -12.08 23.40 -10.43
C THR A 20 -11.19 22.27 -10.93
N ALA A 21 -10.62 22.40 -12.13
CA ALA A 21 -9.67 21.42 -12.67
C ALA A 21 -8.37 21.39 -11.87
N HIS A 22 -7.81 22.56 -11.50
CA HIS A 22 -6.64 22.64 -10.62
C HIS A 22 -6.91 22.07 -9.22
N ALA A 23 -8.04 22.43 -8.60
CA ALA A 23 -8.41 21.91 -7.29
C ALA A 23 -8.65 20.39 -7.28
N GLY A 24 -9.14 19.84 -8.40
CA GLY A 24 -9.26 18.40 -8.62
C GLY A 24 -7.90 17.71 -8.82
N GLN A 25 -6.96 18.37 -9.50
CA GLN A 25 -5.60 17.83 -9.69
C GLN A 25 -4.80 17.80 -8.38
N ASP A 26 -4.90 18.85 -7.57
CA ASP A 26 -4.28 18.91 -6.24
C ASP A 26 -4.91 17.89 -5.28
N ALA A 27 -6.21 17.65 -5.41
CA ALA A 27 -6.93 16.63 -4.67
C ALA A 27 -6.35 15.23 -4.91
N ASP A 28 -6.16 14.89 -6.17
CA ASP A 28 -5.75 13.56 -6.58
C ASP A 28 -4.25 13.34 -6.32
N ALA A 29 -3.43 14.38 -6.45
CA ALA A 29 -2.02 14.34 -6.07
C ALA A 29 -1.84 14.09 -4.55
N ALA A 30 -2.64 14.74 -3.70
CA ALA A 30 -2.59 14.52 -2.25
C ALA A 30 -3.03 13.10 -1.87
N ARG A 31 -4.13 12.61 -2.46
CA ARG A 31 -4.59 11.22 -2.26
C ARG A 31 -3.55 10.21 -2.69
N PHE A 32 -2.94 10.43 -3.86
CA PHE A 32 -1.86 9.59 -4.36
C PHE A 32 -0.66 9.60 -3.42
N SER A 33 -0.23 10.77 -2.94
CA SER A 33 0.89 10.88 -2.00
C SER A 33 0.64 10.14 -0.68
N ILE A 34 -0.61 10.07 -0.22
CA ILE A 34 -0.99 9.32 0.99
C ILE A 34 -0.99 7.80 0.74
N MET A 35 -1.50 7.34 -0.41
CA MET A 35 -1.69 5.91 -0.69
C MET A 35 -0.50 5.23 -1.38
N ALA A 36 0.33 5.97 -2.12
CA ALA A 36 1.46 5.41 -2.87
C ALA A 36 2.47 4.64 -1.99
N PRO A 37 2.81 5.10 -0.76
CA PRO A 37 3.67 4.33 0.13
C PRO A 37 3.06 2.98 0.55
N VAL A 38 1.74 2.92 0.77
CA VAL A 38 1.03 1.68 1.12
C VAL A 38 1.07 0.70 -0.03
N GLN A 39 0.86 1.18 -1.27
CA GLN A 39 0.95 0.34 -2.46
C GLN A 39 2.36 -0.23 -2.63
N ALA A 40 3.40 0.61 -2.47
CA ALA A 40 4.78 0.16 -2.56
C ALA A 40 5.13 -0.88 -1.47
N ALA A 41 4.63 -0.69 -0.25
CA ALA A 41 4.79 -1.65 0.84
C ALA A 41 4.06 -2.97 0.55
N TYR A 42 2.86 -2.91 -0.01
CA TYR A 42 2.07 -4.08 -0.40
C TYR A 42 2.76 -4.88 -1.52
N ASP A 43 3.28 -4.20 -2.54
CA ASP A 43 3.99 -4.83 -3.65
C ASP A 43 5.28 -5.51 -3.17
N ALA A 44 6.04 -4.83 -2.30
CA ALA A 44 7.23 -5.40 -1.67
C ALA A 44 6.89 -6.63 -0.82
N TYR A 45 5.83 -6.52 0.00
CA TYR A 45 5.33 -7.62 0.82
C TYR A 45 4.95 -8.84 -0.02
N GLN A 46 4.23 -8.67 -1.12
CA GLN A 46 3.82 -9.79 -1.98
C GLN A 46 5.01 -10.58 -2.53
N VAL A 47 6.06 -9.89 -2.97
CA VAL A 47 7.28 -10.55 -3.48
C VAL A 47 7.96 -11.36 -2.38
N THR A 48 8.02 -10.83 -1.16
CA THR A 48 8.65 -11.53 -0.03
C THR A 48 7.78 -12.67 0.51
N ALA A 49 6.47 -12.46 0.60
CA ALA A 49 5.50 -13.42 1.11
C ALA A 49 5.47 -14.68 0.25
N SER A 50 5.49 -14.54 -1.08
CA SER A 50 5.54 -15.69 -1.99
C SER A 50 6.81 -16.54 -1.79
N ARG A 51 7.97 -15.89 -1.61
CA ARG A 51 9.24 -16.60 -1.33
C ARG A 51 9.24 -17.26 0.05
N ALA A 52 8.71 -16.58 1.05
CA ALA A 52 8.58 -17.11 2.40
C ALA A 52 7.68 -18.35 2.40
N GLN A 53 6.53 -18.30 1.71
CA GLN A 53 5.61 -19.41 1.58
C GLN A 53 6.27 -20.63 0.93
N ASN A 54 6.94 -20.47 -0.22
CA ASN A 54 7.66 -21.57 -0.88
C ASN A 54 8.71 -22.22 0.05
N THR A 55 9.38 -21.41 0.88
CA THR A 55 10.38 -21.89 1.84
C THR A 55 9.72 -22.66 2.97
N MET A 56 8.60 -22.14 3.51
CA MET A 56 7.83 -22.83 4.55
C MET A 56 7.28 -24.16 4.03
N ASP A 57 6.72 -24.20 2.81
CA ASP A 57 6.21 -25.41 2.18
C ASP A 57 7.30 -26.47 2.00
N SER A 58 8.51 -26.03 1.63
CA SER A 58 9.67 -26.92 1.50
C SER A 58 10.07 -27.53 2.85
N ILE A 59 10.13 -26.72 3.91
CA ILE A 59 10.43 -27.20 5.27
C ILE A 59 9.33 -28.14 5.78
N GLU A 60 8.06 -27.83 5.52
CA GLU A 60 6.93 -28.67 5.89
C GLU A 60 6.95 -30.02 5.15
N ALA A 61 7.35 -30.03 3.89
CA ALA A 61 7.56 -31.26 3.13
C ALA A 61 8.69 -32.10 3.75
N GLU A 62 9.84 -31.49 4.06
CA GLU A 62 10.95 -32.19 4.74
C GLU A 62 10.54 -32.74 6.11
N LEU A 63 9.75 -32.01 6.88
CA LEU A 63 9.25 -32.48 8.19
C LEU A 63 8.34 -33.71 8.09
N ARG A 64 7.71 -33.92 6.92
CA ARG A 64 6.86 -35.07 6.62
C ARG A 64 7.67 -36.32 6.21
N GLU A 65 8.94 -36.15 5.82
CA GLU A 65 9.76 -37.27 5.37
C GLU A 65 9.99 -38.31 6.49
N PRO A 66 9.76 -39.61 6.19
CA PRO A 66 10.03 -40.68 7.15
C PRO A 66 11.55 -40.83 7.36
N GLY A 67 11.95 -41.15 8.59
CA GLY A 67 13.36 -41.37 8.92
C GLY A 67 14.18 -40.11 9.21
N LEU A 68 13.54 -38.94 9.29
CA LEU A 68 14.21 -37.71 9.72
C LEU A 68 14.73 -37.85 11.17
N SER A 69 16.01 -37.52 11.40
CA SER A 69 16.57 -37.53 12.76
C SER A 69 15.87 -36.52 13.66
N ALA A 70 15.87 -36.78 14.97
CA ALA A 70 15.25 -35.88 15.96
C ALA A 70 15.88 -34.48 15.92
N GLU A 71 17.20 -34.39 15.83
CA GLU A 71 17.94 -33.13 15.75
C GLU A 71 17.57 -32.32 14.49
N ARG A 72 17.50 -32.98 13.32
CA ARG A 72 17.08 -32.29 12.09
C ARG A 72 15.62 -31.84 12.16
N ARG A 73 14.75 -32.65 12.76
CA ARG A 73 13.33 -32.32 12.97
C ARG A 73 13.19 -31.06 13.82
N GLU A 74 13.95 -30.97 14.91
CA GLU A 74 13.93 -29.82 15.81
C GLU A 74 14.43 -28.55 15.11
N LEU A 75 15.55 -28.63 14.40
CA LEU A 75 16.09 -27.52 13.63
C LEU A 75 15.11 -26.99 12.57
N LEU A 76 14.45 -27.89 11.84
CA LEU A 76 13.42 -27.53 10.85
C LEU A 76 12.20 -26.90 11.52
N ALA A 77 11.74 -27.43 12.66
CA ALA A 77 10.61 -26.89 13.39
C ALA A 77 10.89 -25.46 13.91
N VAL A 78 12.08 -25.23 14.47
CA VAL A 78 12.51 -23.89 14.93
C VAL A 78 12.63 -22.92 13.75
N SER A 79 13.20 -23.37 12.64
CA SER A 79 13.32 -22.56 11.41
C SER A 79 11.95 -22.16 10.86
N LEU A 80 11.01 -23.10 10.80
CA LEU A 80 9.64 -22.86 10.37
C LEU A 80 8.91 -21.89 11.30
N ALA A 81 9.04 -22.05 12.62
CA ALA A 81 8.45 -21.14 13.60
C ALA A 81 9.00 -19.71 13.45
N THR A 82 10.31 -19.58 13.22
CA THR A 82 10.96 -18.29 12.99
C THR A 82 10.46 -17.62 11.70
N LEU A 83 10.30 -18.38 10.61
CA LEU A 83 9.76 -17.86 9.36
C LEU A 83 8.32 -17.37 9.52
N ARG A 84 7.46 -18.16 10.19
CA ARG A 84 6.07 -17.77 10.46
C ARG A 84 5.98 -16.51 11.31
N ALA A 85 6.83 -16.38 12.34
CA ALA A 85 6.88 -15.17 13.17
C ALA A 85 7.30 -13.93 12.36
N ARG A 86 8.28 -14.08 11.45
CA ARG A 86 8.70 -13.01 10.55
C ARG A 86 7.59 -12.59 9.59
N GLU A 87 6.88 -13.56 9.02
CA GLU A 87 5.78 -13.28 8.10
C GLU A 87 4.61 -12.58 8.81
N ALA A 88 4.26 -13.02 10.02
CA ALA A 88 3.25 -12.34 10.84
C ALA A 88 3.64 -10.89 11.13
N ALA A 89 4.89 -10.65 11.53
CA ALA A 89 5.38 -9.29 11.80
C ALA A 89 5.41 -8.40 10.54
N ALA A 90 5.73 -8.98 9.37
CA ALA A 90 5.69 -8.25 8.10
C ALA A 90 4.26 -7.84 7.73
N LEU A 91 3.29 -8.73 7.90
CA LEU A 91 1.88 -8.45 7.66
C LEU A 91 1.34 -7.40 8.65
N GLU A 92 1.69 -7.50 9.94
CA GLU A 92 1.31 -6.49 10.94
C GLU A 92 1.84 -5.10 10.59
N ARG A 93 3.08 -5.01 10.11
CA ARG A 93 3.66 -3.75 9.66
C ARG A 93 2.88 -3.15 8.48
N LEU A 94 2.51 -3.97 7.51
CA LEU A 94 1.72 -3.54 6.35
C LEU A 94 0.34 -3.02 6.78
N HIS A 95 -0.30 -3.68 7.74
CA HIS A 95 -1.55 -3.21 8.33
C HIS A 95 -1.37 -1.86 9.05
N ALA A 96 -0.29 -1.69 9.81
CA ALA A 96 0.01 -0.43 10.48
C ALA A 96 0.24 0.72 9.49
N GLU A 97 0.96 0.47 8.40
CA GLU A 97 1.20 1.45 7.33
C GLU A 97 -0.12 1.81 6.60
N SER A 98 -0.99 0.83 6.38
CA SER A 98 -2.33 1.05 5.81
C SER A 98 -3.23 1.87 6.74
N ALA A 99 -3.24 1.56 8.03
CA ALA A 99 -4.01 2.30 9.04
C ALA A 99 -3.52 3.76 9.15
N LEU A 100 -2.20 3.99 9.12
CA LEU A 100 -1.64 5.34 9.10
C LEU A 100 -2.09 6.13 7.87
N ALA A 101 -2.12 5.50 6.69
CA ALA A 101 -2.60 6.16 5.48
C ALA A 101 -4.10 6.48 5.57
N GLN A 102 -4.92 5.60 6.14
CA GLN A 102 -6.34 5.87 6.39
C GLN A 102 -6.55 7.06 7.33
N LEU A 103 -5.76 7.15 8.41
CA LEU A 103 -5.78 8.31 9.31
C LEU A 103 -5.40 9.60 8.58
N LYS A 104 -4.32 9.59 7.81
CA LYS A 104 -3.90 10.75 7.00
C LYS A 104 -4.97 11.17 5.98
N MET A 105 -5.65 10.19 5.37
CA MET A 105 -6.75 10.46 4.44
C MET A 105 -7.94 11.09 5.16
N ALA A 106 -8.27 10.62 6.37
CA ALA A 106 -9.33 11.20 7.19
C ALA A 106 -9.00 12.64 7.61
N ASP A 107 -7.80 12.90 8.10
CA ASP A 107 -7.34 14.24 8.48
C ASP A 107 -7.37 15.21 7.29
N TRP A 108 -6.93 14.74 6.13
CA TRP A 108 -6.97 15.54 4.91
C TRP A 108 -8.41 15.85 4.48
N ASN A 109 -9.32 14.87 4.49
CA ASN A 109 -10.73 15.08 4.17
C ASN A 109 -11.41 16.06 5.14
N ALA A 110 -11.02 16.03 6.43
CA ALA A 110 -11.55 16.96 7.44
C ALA A 110 -11.03 18.40 7.27
N SER A 111 -9.90 18.57 6.56
CA SER A 111 -9.25 19.87 6.33
C SER A 111 -9.65 20.54 5.00
N ARG A 112 -10.63 19.97 4.29
CA ARG A 112 -11.05 20.37 2.93
C ARG A 112 -12.41 21.05 2.91
#